data_AF-A0A7S0EEY7-F1
#
_entry.id   AF-A0A7S0EEY7-F1
#
_cell.length_a   1.000
_cell.length_b   1.000
_cell.length_c   1.000
_cell.angle_alpha   90.00
_cell.angle_beta   90.00
_cell.angle_gamma   90.00
#
_symmetry.space_group_name_H-M   'P 1'
#
loop_
_entity.id
_entity.type
_entity.pdbx_description
1 polymer ?
#
loop_
_entity_poly.entity_id
_entity_poly.type
_entity_poly.pdbx_seq_one_letter_code
_entity_poly.pdbx_strand_id
1 'polypeptide(L)'
;QNTGFGIVTLDDATGTFSENSIHENGKCGVVCSGQSCAVFESNTVADGAQGGFWSQDRSTCIIRRNRVYNNLKTALQVSNMSEPDVSENKIFDGRGGGIIVHDSAKGTYRRNLLANNFQAGLGVMDNACPLLVDNTVLSNKSGGVVMAGS
;
A
#
# COMPACT_ATOMS: atom_id res chain seq x y z
N GLN A 1 6.78 -20.75 -1.48
CA GLN A 1 7.39 -19.46 -1.13
C GLN A 1 7.98 -18.83 -2.39
N ASN A 2 7.50 -17.67 -2.83
CA ASN A 2 8.15 -16.93 -3.91
C ASN A 2 9.35 -16.18 -3.32
N THR A 3 10.52 -16.24 -3.96
CA THR A 3 11.72 -15.51 -3.50
C THR A 3 11.64 -14.01 -3.81
N GLY A 4 10.77 -13.61 -4.74
CA GLY A 4 10.51 -12.24 -5.15
C GLY A 4 9.14 -11.73 -4.70
N PHE A 5 8.44 -11.06 -5.61
CA PHE A 5 7.08 -10.59 -5.43
C PHE A 5 6.06 -11.73 -5.63
N GLY A 6 4.84 -11.57 -5.13
CA GLY A 6 3.73 -12.49 -5.42
C GLY A 6 3.10 -12.20 -6.78
N ILE A 7 2.59 -10.98 -6.96
CA ILE A 7 2.03 -10.48 -8.22
C ILE A 7 2.85 -9.28 -8.70
N VAL A 8 3.16 -9.24 -9.99
CA VAL A 8 3.92 -8.16 -10.63
C VAL A 8 3.10 -7.64 -11.80
N THR A 9 2.77 -6.34 -11.79
CA THR A 9 2.19 -5.64 -12.93
C THR A 9 3.16 -4.56 -13.40
N LEU A 10 3.54 -4.60 -14.67
CA LEU A 10 4.59 -3.77 -15.27
C LEU A 10 4.03 -2.98 -16.46
N ASP A 11 4.67 -1.86 -16.78
CA ASP A 11 4.39 -1.05 -17.96
C ASP A 11 2.88 -0.74 -18.05
N ASP A 12 2.24 -0.98 -19.20
CA ASP A 12 0.82 -0.71 -19.41
C ASP A 12 -0.10 -1.86 -18.94
N ALA A 13 0.39 -2.76 -18.06
CA ALA A 13 -0.39 -3.91 -17.63
C ALA A 13 -1.69 -3.49 -16.93
N THR A 14 -2.78 -4.06 -17.44
CA THR A 14 -4.11 -4.05 -16.85
C THR A 14 -4.42 -5.44 -16.26
N GLY A 15 -5.44 -5.52 -15.43
CA GLY A 15 -5.90 -6.78 -14.86
C GLY A 15 -6.80 -6.55 -13.67
N THR A 16 -7.63 -7.52 -13.34
CA THR A 16 -8.40 -7.52 -12.09
C THR A 16 -8.01 -8.75 -11.29
N PHE A 17 -7.55 -8.51 -10.08
CA PHE A 17 -7.19 -9.52 -9.11
C PHE A 17 -8.18 -9.40 -7.96
N SER A 18 -9.11 -10.34 -7.89
CA SER A 18 -10.15 -10.37 -6.87
C SER A 18 -10.10 -11.63 -6.04
N GLU A 19 -10.30 -11.51 -4.73
CA GLU A 19 -10.46 -12.65 -3.81
C GLU A 19 -9.25 -13.61 -3.75
N ASN A 20 -8.05 -13.09 -3.97
CA ASN A 20 -6.81 -13.87 -3.89
C ASN A 20 -6.21 -13.85 -2.49
N SER A 21 -5.48 -14.92 -2.15
CA SER A 21 -4.60 -15.00 -0.98
C SER A 21 -3.15 -14.90 -1.42
N ILE A 22 -2.45 -13.84 -1.00
CA ILE A 22 -1.09 -13.50 -1.42
C ILE A 22 -0.23 -13.45 -0.16
N HIS A 23 0.56 -14.51 0.08
CA HIS A 23 1.29 -14.66 1.34
C HIS A 23 2.69 -15.25 1.16
N GLU A 24 3.53 -15.08 2.18
CA GLU A 24 4.87 -15.69 2.28
C GLU A 24 5.78 -15.38 1.07
N ASN A 25 5.82 -14.12 0.65
CA ASN A 25 6.68 -13.67 -0.45
C ASN A 25 7.98 -13.04 0.10
N GLY A 26 9.10 -13.24 -0.61
CA GLY A 26 10.42 -12.71 -0.25
C GLY A 26 10.58 -11.19 -0.44
N LYS A 27 9.69 -10.57 -1.22
CA LYS A 27 9.54 -9.11 -1.36
C LYS A 27 8.09 -8.70 -1.02
N CYS A 28 7.58 -7.65 -1.67
CA CYS A 28 6.18 -7.26 -1.49
C CYS A 28 5.23 -8.32 -2.07
N GLY A 29 4.04 -8.47 -1.49
CA GLY A 29 3.01 -9.33 -2.05
C GLY A 29 2.63 -8.94 -3.49
N VAL A 30 2.47 -7.64 -3.73
CA VAL A 30 2.12 -7.06 -5.03
C VAL A 30 3.02 -5.87 -5.34
N VAL A 31 3.46 -5.75 -6.60
CA VAL A 31 4.08 -4.54 -7.13
C VAL A 31 3.36 -4.07 -8.40
N CYS A 32 3.01 -2.79 -8.43
CA CYS A 32 2.56 -2.05 -9.61
C CYS A 32 3.68 -1.10 -10.05
N SER A 33 4.21 -1.28 -11.26
CA SER A 33 5.28 -0.47 -11.85
C SER A 33 4.89 0.06 -13.23
N GLY A 34 5.66 1.01 -13.76
CA GLY A 34 5.39 1.62 -15.06
C GLY A 34 4.12 2.47 -15.04
N GLN A 35 3.22 2.21 -15.98
CA GLN A 35 1.93 2.90 -16.13
C GLN A 35 0.75 1.98 -15.73
N SER A 36 1.02 0.94 -14.94
CA SER A 36 0.04 -0.11 -14.66
C SER A 36 -1.22 0.46 -14.01
N CYS A 37 -2.37 0.02 -14.50
CA CYS A 37 -3.71 0.41 -14.04
C CYS A 37 -4.52 -0.82 -13.59
N ALA A 38 -3.83 -1.81 -13.01
CA ALA A 38 -4.45 -3.01 -12.47
C ALA A 38 -5.34 -2.71 -11.25
N VAL A 39 -6.35 -3.55 -11.05
CA VAL A 39 -7.32 -3.48 -9.96
C VAL A 39 -7.09 -4.64 -9.00
N PHE A 40 -6.91 -4.34 -7.72
CA PHE A 40 -6.80 -5.29 -6.63
C PHE A 40 -7.97 -5.09 -5.69
N GLU A 41 -8.92 -6.01 -5.70
CA GLU A 41 -10.14 -5.95 -4.89
C GLU A 41 -10.31 -7.16 -3.97
N SER A 42 -10.67 -6.93 -2.71
CA SER A 42 -11.05 -8.03 -1.80
C SER A 42 -9.99 -9.12 -1.63
N ASN A 43 -8.71 -8.80 -1.83
CA ASN A 43 -7.61 -9.75 -1.63
C ASN A 43 -7.12 -9.73 -0.18
N THR A 44 -6.48 -10.82 0.22
CA THR A 44 -5.70 -10.90 1.46
C THR A 44 -4.22 -10.91 1.13
N VAL A 45 -3.45 -9.96 1.67
CA VAL A 45 -2.01 -9.84 1.46
C VAL A 45 -1.27 -9.83 2.78
N ALA A 46 -0.60 -10.92 3.12
CA ALA A 46 -0.08 -11.13 4.47
C ALA A 46 1.29 -11.82 4.52
N ASP A 47 1.94 -11.72 5.68
CA ASP A 47 3.12 -12.52 6.03
C ASP A 47 4.28 -12.42 5.00
N GLY A 48 4.40 -11.27 4.32
CA GLY A 48 5.49 -10.98 3.39
C GLY A 48 6.75 -10.45 4.09
N ALA A 49 7.92 -10.78 3.54
CA ALA A 49 9.20 -10.32 4.07
C ALA A 49 9.46 -8.80 3.83
N GLN A 50 8.67 -8.16 2.97
CA GLN A 50 8.63 -6.71 2.81
C GLN A 50 7.22 -6.16 3.06
N GLY A 51 6.65 -5.42 2.11
CA GLY A 51 5.30 -4.84 2.22
C GLY A 51 4.21 -5.73 1.64
N GLY A 52 2.96 -5.31 1.76
CA GLY A 52 1.85 -5.94 1.06
C GLY A 52 1.79 -5.47 -0.40
N PHE A 53 1.69 -4.17 -0.60
CA PHE A 53 1.62 -3.51 -1.90
C PHE A 53 2.74 -2.48 -2.06
N TRP A 54 3.28 -2.39 -3.27
CA TRP A 54 4.15 -1.29 -3.69
C TRP A 54 3.67 -0.73 -5.03
N SER A 55 3.24 0.52 -5.04
CA SER A 55 2.79 1.25 -6.21
C SER A 55 3.80 2.35 -6.54
N GLN A 56 4.49 2.22 -7.68
CA GLN A 56 5.63 3.07 -8.03
C GLN A 56 5.55 3.58 -9.48
N ASP A 57 6.60 4.28 -9.90
CA ASP A 57 6.73 4.93 -11.20
C ASP A 57 5.57 5.90 -11.50
N ARG A 58 4.68 5.55 -12.43
CA ARG A 58 3.48 6.32 -12.82
C ARG A 58 2.23 5.43 -12.76
N SER A 59 2.22 4.41 -11.89
CA SER A 59 1.09 3.51 -11.80
C SER A 59 -0.16 4.24 -11.30
N THR A 60 -1.33 3.80 -11.77
CA THR A 60 -2.65 4.34 -11.38
C THR A 60 -3.56 3.21 -10.87
N CYS A 61 -2.95 2.17 -10.28
CA CYS A 61 -3.64 1.00 -9.78
C CYS A 61 -4.76 1.37 -8.80
N ILE A 62 -5.83 0.57 -8.81
CA ILE A 62 -6.92 0.64 -7.83
C ILE A 62 -6.69 -0.45 -6.78
N ILE A 63 -6.53 -0.06 -5.53
CA ILE A 63 -6.31 -0.98 -4.40
C ILE A 63 -7.48 -0.78 -3.44
N ARG A 64 -8.48 -1.65 -3.50
CA ARG A 64 -9.70 -1.48 -2.70
C ARG A 64 -10.16 -2.71 -1.94
N ARG A 65 -10.75 -2.51 -0.76
CA ARG A 65 -11.37 -3.59 0.05
C ARG A 65 -10.42 -4.75 0.40
N ASN A 66 -9.11 -4.54 0.34
CA ASN A 66 -8.14 -5.58 0.67
C ASN A 66 -7.89 -5.63 2.18
N ARG A 67 -7.43 -6.78 2.64
CA ARG A 67 -6.89 -6.99 3.99
C ARG A 67 -5.38 -7.14 3.88
N VAL A 68 -4.63 -6.27 4.54
CA VAL A 68 -3.16 -6.26 4.48
C VAL A 68 -2.61 -6.29 5.89
N TYR A 69 -1.92 -7.36 6.28
CA TYR A 69 -1.49 -7.53 7.67
C TYR A 69 -0.23 -8.38 7.82
N ASN A 70 0.42 -8.32 9.00
CA ASN A 70 1.62 -9.09 9.36
C ASN A 70 2.83 -8.96 8.40
N ASN A 71 2.85 -7.95 7.52
CA ASN A 71 3.99 -7.69 6.66
C ASN A 71 5.14 -7.06 7.47
N LEU A 72 6.39 -7.42 7.16
CA LEU A 72 7.56 -6.99 7.94
C LEU A 72 7.94 -5.51 7.73
N LYS A 73 7.56 -4.92 6.60
CA LYS A 73 7.78 -3.50 6.28
C LYS A 73 6.44 -2.79 6.07
N THR A 74 6.47 -1.60 5.44
CA THR A 74 5.28 -0.82 5.11
C THR A 74 4.25 -1.66 4.37
N ALA A 75 3.02 -1.73 4.87
CA ALA A 75 1.99 -2.58 4.29
C ALA A 75 1.55 -2.11 2.89
N LEU A 76 1.44 -0.81 2.65
CA LEU A 76 1.20 -0.22 1.32
C LEU A 76 2.12 0.98 1.12
N GLN A 77 3.09 0.83 0.22
CA GLN A 77 4.04 1.90 -0.14
C GLN A 77 3.65 2.52 -1.49
N VAL A 78 3.68 3.85 -1.57
CA VAL A 78 3.47 4.61 -2.81
C VAL A 78 4.61 5.58 -3.02
N SER A 79 5.26 5.51 -4.18
CA SER A 79 6.50 6.24 -4.48
C SER A 79 6.51 6.87 -5.88
N ASN A 80 7.58 7.60 -6.18
CA ASN A 80 7.85 8.27 -7.45
C ASN A 80 6.76 9.28 -7.85
N MET A 81 6.02 9.01 -8.93
CA MET A 81 4.90 9.83 -9.44
C MET A 81 3.61 8.99 -9.50
N SER A 82 3.52 7.94 -8.69
CA SER A 82 2.36 7.05 -8.68
C SER A 82 1.13 7.78 -8.12
N GLU A 83 -0.05 7.50 -8.68
CA GLU A 83 -1.32 8.14 -8.30
C GLU A 83 -2.47 7.11 -8.15
N PRO A 84 -2.39 6.18 -7.17
CA PRO A 84 -3.41 5.13 -7.00
C PRO A 84 -4.72 5.64 -6.36
N ASP A 85 -5.83 4.91 -6.56
CA ASP A 85 -7.03 4.97 -5.70
C ASP A 85 -6.94 3.86 -4.66
N VAL A 86 -6.68 4.25 -3.41
CA VAL A 86 -6.58 3.35 -2.26
C VAL A 86 -7.82 3.54 -1.38
N SER A 87 -8.76 2.60 -1.43
CA SER A 87 -10.04 2.77 -0.76
C SER A 87 -10.56 1.57 0.01
N GLU A 88 -11.17 1.80 1.17
CA GLU A 88 -11.86 0.75 1.94
C GLU A 88 -10.96 -0.44 2.36
N ASN A 89 -9.64 -0.26 2.40
CA ASN A 89 -8.72 -1.31 2.82
C ASN A 89 -8.62 -1.38 4.35
N LYS A 90 -8.35 -2.57 4.87
CA LYS A 90 -8.00 -2.81 6.28
C LYS A 90 -6.53 -3.17 6.36
N ILE A 91 -5.73 -2.29 6.96
CA ILE A 91 -4.27 -2.42 7.06
C ILE A 91 -3.90 -2.44 8.53
N PHE A 92 -3.42 -3.58 9.02
CA PHE A 92 -3.27 -3.78 10.45
C PHE A 92 -2.17 -4.77 10.86
N ASP A 93 -1.75 -4.69 12.13
CA ASP A 93 -0.79 -5.59 12.77
C ASP A 93 0.53 -5.78 11.98
N GLY A 94 0.93 -4.75 11.21
CA GLY A 94 2.19 -4.73 10.47
C GLY A 94 3.38 -4.28 11.33
N ARG A 95 4.60 -4.74 10.97
CA ARG A 95 5.83 -4.29 11.66
C ARG A 95 6.43 -3.00 11.10
N GLY A 96 5.93 -2.51 9.96
CA GLY A 96 6.27 -1.21 9.39
C GLY A 96 5.16 -0.17 9.54
N GLY A 97 5.09 0.78 8.61
CA GLY A 97 3.97 1.70 8.48
C GLY A 97 2.74 1.06 7.83
N GLY A 98 1.56 1.65 8.03
CA GLY A 98 0.36 1.23 7.33
C GLY A 98 0.41 1.62 5.86
N ILE A 99 0.17 2.91 5.57
CA ILE A 99 0.32 3.52 4.24
C ILE A 99 1.45 4.54 4.30
N ILE A 100 2.47 4.44 3.45
CA ILE A 100 3.51 5.47 3.31
C ILE A 100 3.54 5.99 1.87
N VAL A 101 3.38 7.29 1.71
CA VAL A 101 3.42 8.03 0.44
C VAL A 101 4.63 8.95 0.45
N HIS A 102 5.52 8.86 -0.54
CA HIS A 102 6.76 9.64 -0.58
C HIS A 102 7.17 10.02 -2.02
N ASP A 103 8.34 10.63 -2.18
CA ASP A 103 8.81 11.27 -3.41
C ASP A 103 7.86 12.38 -3.90
N SER A 104 7.24 12.23 -5.07
CA SER A 104 6.25 13.13 -5.65
C SER A 104 4.91 12.44 -5.86
N ALA A 105 4.67 11.33 -5.14
CA ALA A 105 3.47 10.52 -5.31
C ALA A 105 2.22 11.27 -4.84
N LYS A 106 1.11 10.96 -5.50
CA LYS A 106 -0.22 11.50 -5.17
C LYS A 106 -1.21 10.35 -5.05
N GLY A 107 -2.46 10.59 -5.43
CA GLY A 107 -3.54 9.62 -5.37
C GLY A 107 -4.56 9.97 -4.30
N THR A 108 -5.59 9.14 -4.23
CA THR A 108 -6.69 9.30 -3.27
C THR A 108 -6.68 8.14 -2.31
N TYR A 109 -6.72 8.45 -1.02
CA TYR A 109 -6.70 7.47 0.06
C TYR A 109 -7.94 7.70 0.91
N ARG A 110 -8.93 6.84 0.76
CA ARG A 110 -10.25 7.07 1.37
C ARG A 110 -10.84 5.89 2.11
N ARG A 111 -11.47 6.15 3.25
CA ARG A 111 -12.16 5.11 4.05
C ARG A 111 -11.29 3.90 4.40
N ASN A 112 -9.96 4.08 4.51
CA ASN A 112 -9.07 3.01 4.94
C ASN A 112 -9.04 2.95 6.47
N LEU A 113 -8.95 1.73 6.99
CA LEU A 113 -8.71 1.44 8.39
C LEU A 113 -7.23 1.10 8.58
N LEU A 114 -6.51 1.92 9.34
CA LEU A 114 -5.08 1.76 9.62
C LEU A 114 -4.88 1.58 11.13
N ALA A 115 -4.64 0.35 11.58
CA ALA A 115 -4.65 0.00 13.00
C ALA A 115 -3.43 -0.82 13.43
N ASN A 116 -2.92 -0.58 14.65
CA ASN A 116 -1.90 -1.44 15.27
C ASN A 116 -0.60 -1.64 14.47
N ASN A 117 -0.24 -0.72 13.58
CA ASN A 117 1.04 -0.80 12.88
C ASN A 117 2.15 -0.28 13.79
N PHE A 118 3.34 -0.88 13.68
CA PHE A 118 4.47 -0.56 14.56
C PHE A 118 5.10 0.81 14.26
N GLN A 119 4.88 1.38 13.07
CA GLN A 119 5.28 2.75 12.73
C GLN A 119 4.06 3.67 12.59
N ALA A 120 4.09 4.62 11.65
CA ALA A 120 2.96 5.49 11.37
C ALA A 120 1.80 4.69 10.75
N GLY A 121 0.56 5.01 11.12
CA GLY A 121 -0.61 4.49 10.40
C GLY A 121 -0.62 4.98 8.95
N LEU A 122 -0.51 6.29 8.77
CA LEU A 122 -0.33 6.96 7.48
C LEU A 122 0.86 7.93 7.55
N GLY A 123 1.82 7.78 6.64
CA GLY A 123 2.96 8.68 6.50
C GLY A 123 2.98 9.38 5.14
N VAL A 124 3.21 10.68 5.13
CA VAL A 124 3.43 11.49 3.92
C VAL A 124 4.80 12.15 4.02
N MET A 125 5.67 11.90 3.05
CA MET A 125 7.07 12.34 3.06
C MET A 125 7.43 13.10 1.77
N ASP A 126 8.53 13.83 1.79
CA ASP A 126 9.12 14.53 0.65
C ASP A 126 8.14 15.55 0.02
N ASN A 127 7.90 15.46 -1.30
CA ASN A 127 6.98 16.30 -2.06
C ASN A 127 5.64 15.61 -2.32
N ALA A 128 5.33 14.52 -1.62
CA ALA A 128 4.10 13.78 -1.80
C ALA A 128 2.88 14.64 -1.45
N CYS A 129 1.82 14.53 -2.26
CA CYS A 129 0.60 15.32 -2.09
C CYS A 129 -0.65 14.43 -2.27
N PRO A 130 -0.91 13.51 -1.33
CA PRO A 130 -2.08 12.64 -1.38
C PRO A 130 -3.35 13.37 -0.91
N LEU A 131 -4.50 13.01 -1.47
CA LEU A 131 -5.81 13.38 -0.93
C LEU A 131 -6.27 12.32 0.09
N LEU A 132 -6.42 12.72 1.35
CA LEU A 132 -6.85 11.84 2.44
C LEU A 132 -8.29 12.14 2.85
N VAL A 133 -9.20 11.15 2.77
CA VAL A 133 -10.65 11.35 3.03
C VAL A 133 -11.21 10.24 3.90
N ASP A 134 -11.88 10.56 5.02
CA ASP A 134 -12.61 9.59 5.85
C ASP A 134 -11.81 8.36 6.31
N ASN A 135 -10.48 8.49 6.49
CA ASN A 135 -9.67 7.38 6.99
C ASN A 135 -9.79 7.24 8.51
N THR A 136 -9.85 6.00 9.00
CA THR A 136 -9.83 5.69 10.42
C THR A 136 -8.43 5.21 10.81
N VAL A 137 -7.76 5.94 11.70
CA VAL A 137 -6.38 5.65 12.10
C VAL A 137 -6.29 5.55 13.61
N LEU A 138 -5.94 4.38 14.14
CA LEU A 138 -5.91 4.14 15.59
C LEU A 138 -4.76 3.22 16.01
N SER A 139 -4.28 3.39 17.24
CA SER A 139 -3.37 2.45 17.91
C SER A 139 -2.06 2.13 17.16
N ASN A 140 -1.61 3.03 16.27
CA ASN A 140 -0.31 2.90 15.60
C ASN A 140 0.80 3.48 16.49
N LYS A 141 1.96 2.83 16.55
CA LYS A 141 2.94 3.06 17.62
C LYS A 141 3.78 4.33 17.45
N SER A 142 4.20 4.68 16.24
CA SER A 142 4.99 5.92 16.01
C SER A 142 4.13 7.16 15.79
N GLY A 143 2.87 6.99 15.41
CA GLY A 143 1.94 8.08 15.15
C GLY A 143 0.74 7.61 14.31
N GLY A 144 -0.40 8.31 14.42
CA GLY A 144 -1.54 8.05 13.57
C GLY A 144 -1.25 8.49 12.13
N VAL A 145 -1.24 9.79 11.92
CA VAL A 145 -0.84 10.43 10.67
C VAL A 145 0.43 11.25 10.90
N VAL A 146 1.45 11.04 10.09
CA VAL A 146 2.73 11.76 10.14
C VAL A 146 2.98 12.41 8.78
N MET A 147 3.29 13.70 8.77
CA MET A 147 3.66 14.43 7.55
C MET A 147 5.02 15.09 7.77
N ALA A 148 5.96 14.87 6.86
CA ALA A 148 7.26 15.52 6.84
C ALA A 148 7.59 15.96 5.41
N GLY A 149 7.51 17.26 5.15
CA GLY A 149 7.89 17.83 3.86
C GLY A 149 9.41 18.02 3.74
N SER A 150 9.87 18.14 2.50
CA SER A 150 11.24 18.55 2.14
C SER A 150 11.34 20.03 1.79
#